data_AF-A0A023CW12-F1
#
_entry.id   AF-A0A023CW12-F1
#
_cell.length_a   1.000
_cell.length_b   1.000
_cell.length_c   1.000
_cell.angle_alpha   90.00
_cell.angle_beta   90.00
_cell.angle_gamma   90.00
#
_symmetry.space_group_name_H-M   'P 1'
#
loop_
_entity.id
_entity.type
_entity.pdbx_description
1 polymer ?
#
loop_
_entity_poly.entity_id
_entity_poly.type
_entity_poly.pdbx_seq_one_letter_code
_entity_poly.pdbx_strand_id
1 'polypeptide(L)'
;MHNSLTENQSQAFDFLDKGIKYIKFFGHSLAVADYAYFQSVFDYLNIYDSDVTLVFYYGNFHEENSEEMITYEHQIQKLLSIYGEKSLTGAHGKNLMTKLMLENRLQIKHLKSNEF
;
A
#
# COMPACT_ATOMS: atom_id res chain seq x y z
N MET A 1 31.18 9.38 19.05
CA MET A 1 30.25 8.23 19.03
C MET A 1 29.07 8.63 18.16
N HIS A 2 29.12 8.31 16.88
CA HIS A 2 28.05 8.67 15.94
C HIS A 2 27.69 7.44 15.11
N ASN A 3 26.40 7.14 15.11
CA ASN A 3 25.62 6.27 14.24
C ASN A 3 25.93 4.76 14.21
N SER A 4 25.07 4.00 14.89
CA SER A 4 24.85 2.55 14.63
C SER A 4 23.37 2.21 14.38
N LEU A 5 22.53 3.22 14.11
CA LEU A 5 21.08 3.02 13.86
C LEU A 5 20.68 3.18 12.39
N THR A 6 21.54 3.75 11.54
CA THR A 6 21.24 4.01 10.12
C THR A 6 21.58 2.82 9.20
N GLU A 7 22.54 1.96 9.57
CA GLU A 7 23.02 0.86 8.71
C GLU A 7 22.07 -0.35 8.65
N ASN A 8 21.21 -0.56 9.65
CA ASN A 8 20.30 -1.71 9.68
C ASN A 8 19.02 -1.52 8.84
N GLN A 9 18.63 -0.28 8.50
CA GLN A 9 17.44 -0.06 7.66
C GLN A 9 17.70 -0.29 6.16
N SER A 10 18.95 -0.10 5.71
CA SER A 10 19.31 -0.28 4.31
C SER A 10 19.31 -1.74 3.85
N GLN A 11 19.67 -2.69 4.72
CA GLN A 11 19.69 -4.12 4.37
C GLN A 11 18.29 -4.75 4.31
N ALA A 12 17.31 -4.22 5.03
CA ALA A 12 15.96 -4.80 5.08
C ALA A 12 15.20 -4.69 3.76
N PHE A 13 15.63 -3.82 2.84
CA PHE A 13 14.95 -3.55 1.57
C PHE A 13 15.82 -3.83 0.33
N ASP A 14 16.93 -4.55 0.46
CA ASP A 14 17.77 -4.98 -0.69
C ASP A 14 16.98 -5.84 -1.71
N PHE A 15 15.81 -6.34 -1.33
CA PHE A 15 14.90 -7.07 -2.21
C PHE A 15 13.95 -6.17 -3.04
N LEU A 16 13.83 -4.88 -2.70
CA LEU A 16 12.98 -3.93 -3.41
C LEU A 16 13.82 -3.10 -4.37
N ASP A 17 13.73 -3.38 -5.67
CA ASP A 17 14.32 -2.50 -6.68
C ASP A 17 13.52 -1.18 -6.78
N LYS A 18 14.18 -0.03 -6.86
CA LYS A 18 13.51 1.26 -7.13
C LYS A 18 12.87 1.29 -8.52
N GLY A 19 13.17 0.33 -9.40
CA GLY A 19 12.50 0.08 -10.67
C GLY A 19 11.10 -0.58 -10.55
N ILE A 20 10.63 -0.93 -9.35
CA ILE A 20 9.31 -1.56 -9.15
C ILE A 20 8.20 -0.66 -9.69
N LYS A 21 7.44 -1.21 -10.65
CA LYS A 21 6.26 -0.54 -11.24
C LYS A 21 4.94 -0.99 -10.62
N TYR A 22 4.89 -2.20 -10.06
CA TYR A 22 3.68 -2.77 -9.48
C TYR A 22 3.99 -3.46 -8.15
N ILE A 23 3.18 -3.18 -7.14
CA ILE A 23 3.13 -3.95 -5.91
C ILE A 23 1.72 -4.51 -5.73
N LYS A 24 1.64 -5.82 -5.48
CA LYS A 24 0.39 -6.57 -5.37
C LYS A 24 0.20 -7.04 -3.94
N PHE A 25 -0.88 -6.61 -3.30
CA PHE A 25 -1.24 -7.00 -1.94
C PHE A 25 -2.33 -8.07 -1.99
N PHE A 26 -2.09 -9.20 -1.32
CA PHE A 26 -3.04 -10.31 -1.18
C PHE A 26 -3.37 -10.50 0.30
N GLY A 27 -4.66 -10.68 0.62
CA GLY A 27 -5.10 -10.95 1.99
C GLY A 27 -6.40 -10.24 2.34
N HIS A 28 -7.04 -10.69 3.43
CA HIS A 28 -8.37 -10.19 3.85
C HIS A 28 -8.33 -8.99 4.78
N SER A 29 -7.21 -8.76 5.49
CA SER A 29 -7.16 -7.75 6.54
C SER A 29 -5.97 -6.82 6.34
N LEU A 30 -6.26 -5.52 6.23
CA LEU A 30 -5.27 -4.45 6.34
C LEU A 30 -5.28 -3.97 7.79
N ALA A 31 -5.00 -4.89 8.71
CA ALA A 31 -5.15 -4.66 10.13
C ALA A 31 -4.16 -3.60 10.63
N VAL A 32 -4.52 -2.93 11.72
CA VAL A 32 -3.67 -1.89 12.35
C VAL A 32 -2.32 -2.44 12.79
N ALA A 33 -2.23 -3.73 13.13
CA ALA A 33 -0.97 -4.39 13.50
C ALA A 33 0.04 -4.40 12.34
N ASP A 34 -0.44 -4.45 11.11
CA ASP A 34 0.40 -4.51 9.90
C ASP A 34 0.74 -3.10 9.38
N TYR A 35 0.23 -2.05 10.01
CA TYR A 35 0.42 -0.68 9.53
C TYR A 35 1.89 -0.29 9.40
N ALA A 36 2.75 -0.71 10.34
CA ALA A 36 4.19 -0.43 10.28
C ALA A 36 4.86 -1.08 9.06
N TYR A 37 4.37 -2.24 8.62
CA TYR A 37 4.84 -2.91 7.41
C TYR A 37 4.48 -2.08 6.16
N PHE A 38 3.20 -1.70 6.02
CA PHE A 38 2.76 -0.86 4.89
C PHE A 38 3.47 0.48 4.86
N GLN A 39 3.60 1.15 6.00
CA GLN A 39 4.32 2.42 6.12
C GLN A 39 5.76 2.27 5.59
N SER A 40 6.48 1.25 6.06
CA SER A 40 7.89 1.07 5.65
C SER A 40 8.03 0.79 4.16
N VAL A 41 7.12 -0.02 3.58
CA VAL A 41 7.08 -0.28 2.12
C VAL A 41 6.76 1.00 1.34
N PHE A 42 5.78 1.78 1.81
CA PHE A 42 5.37 3.02 1.14
C PHE A 42 6.44 4.10 1.19
N ASP A 43 7.13 4.23 2.33
CA ASP A 43 8.26 5.15 2.51
C ASP A 43 9.43 4.75 1.60
N TYR A 44 9.77 3.46 1.55
CA TYR A 44 10.85 2.98 0.70
C TYR A 44 10.60 3.26 -0.79
N LEU A 45 9.38 3.01 -1.26
CA LEU A 45 8.98 3.21 -2.65
C LEU A 45 8.65 4.66 -2.99
N ASN A 46 8.63 5.56 -2.00
CA ASN A 46 8.10 6.92 -2.11
C ASN A 46 6.82 6.96 -2.94
N ILE A 47 5.75 6.32 -2.45
CA ILE A 47 4.52 6.11 -3.24
C ILE A 47 3.85 7.41 -3.70
N TYR A 48 4.19 8.55 -3.11
CA TYR A 48 3.68 9.84 -3.54
C TYR A 48 4.34 10.32 -4.84
N ASP A 49 5.68 10.34 -4.91
CA ASP A 49 6.41 10.89 -6.07
C ASP A 49 6.86 9.84 -7.11
N SER A 50 6.89 8.56 -6.77
CA SER A 50 7.29 7.50 -7.72
C SER A 50 6.19 7.14 -8.70
N ASP A 51 6.46 6.28 -9.68
CA ASP A 51 5.45 5.76 -10.63
C ASP A 51 4.80 4.44 -10.17
N VAL A 52 5.03 4.02 -8.93
CA VAL A 52 4.60 2.70 -8.48
C VAL A 52 3.08 2.61 -8.43
N THR A 53 2.53 1.52 -8.93
CA THR A 53 1.10 1.19 -8.89
C THR A 53 0.82 0.19 -7.77
N LEU A 54 -0.11 0.55 -6.89
CA LEU A 54 -0.60 -0.29 -5.79
C LEU A 54 -1.80 -1.09 -6.29
N VAL A 55 -1.73 -2.41 -6.21
CA VAL A 55 -2.83 -3.32 -6.59
C VAL A 55 -3.24 -4.11 -5.37
N PHE A 56 -4.45 -3.88 -4.87
CA PHE A 56 -5.03 -4.60 -3.74
C PHE A 56 -6.00 -5.67 -4.23
N TYR A 57 -5.70 -6.93 -3.92
CA TYR A 57 -6.58 -8.04 -4.23
C TYR A 57 -7.47 -8.36 -3.02
N TYR A 58 -8.76 -8.59 -3.28
CA TYR A 58 -9.75 -9.02 -2.29
C TYR A 58 -10.55 -10.23 -2.80
N GLY A 59 -11.12 -11.01 -1.89
CA GLY A 59 -12.02 -12.11 -2.21
C GLY A 59 -11.63 -13.44 -1.59
N ASN A 60 -12.63 -14.15 -1.07
CA ASN A 60 -12.56 -15.56 -0.72
C ASN A 60 -12.85 -16.41 -1.97
N PHE A 61 -12.32 -17.64 -2.00
CA PHE A 61 -12.52 -18.63 -3.08
C PHE A 61 -14.00 -19.01 -3.35
N HIS A 62 -14.97 -18.46 -2.60
CA HIS A 62 -16.33 -18.97 -2.56
C HIS A 62 -17.46 -18.06 -3.05
N GLU A 63 -17.36 -16.72 -3.14
CA GLU A 63 -18.41 -15.89 -3.78
C GLU A 63 -18.01 -14.41 -3.91
N GLU A 64 -18.43 -13.73 -4.98
CA GLU A 64 -18.31 -12.27 -5.12
C GLU A 64 -19.31 -11.59 -4.15
N ASN A 65 -18.87 -11.31 -2.92
CA ASN A 65 -19.66 -10.57 -1.94
C ASN A 65 -19.38 -9.05 -2.02
N SER A 66 -20.39 -8.27 -2.39
CA SER A 66 -20.30 -6.81 -2.51
C SER A 66 -20.00 -6.10 -1.19
N GLU A 67 -20.41 -6.67 -0.05
CA GLU A 67 -20.13 -6.12 1.28
C GLU A 67 -18.66 -6.28 1.67
N GLU A 68 -18.04 -7.41 1.29
CA GLU A 68 -16.59 -7.63 1.49
C GLU A 68 -15.78 -6.61 0.69
N MET A 69 -16.18 -6.35 -0.56
CA MET A 69 -15.56 -5.33 -1.41
C MET A 69 -15.59 -3.96 -0.74
N ILE A 70 -16.77 -3.48 -0.34
CA ILE A 70 -16.95 -2.17 0.29
C ILE A 70 -16.13 -2.07 1.59
N THR A 71 -16.14 -3.13 2.39
CA THR A 71 -15.38 -3.19 3.65
C THR A 71 -13.87 -3.13 3.40
N TYR A 72 -13.39 -3.78 2.34
CA TYR A 72 -11.98 -3.78 2.00
C TYR A 72 -11.53 -2.45 1.38
N GLU A 73 -12.35 -1.83 0.53
CA GLU A 73 -12.13 -0.48 0.03
C GLU A 73 -12.00 0.53 1.18
N HIS A 74 -12.88 0.43 2.18
CA HIS A 74 -12.82 1.30 3.35
C HIS A 74 -11.54 1.09 4.18
N GLN A 75 -11.06 -0.15 4.28
CA GLN A 75 -9.77 -0.45 4.93
C GLN A 75 -8.59 0.18 4.16
N ILE A 76 -8.59 0.13 2.83
CA ILE A 76 -7.56 0.75 1.99
C ILE A 76 -7.58 2.26 2.14
N GLN A 77 -8.77 2.88 2.10
CA GLN A 77 -8.94 4.31 2.32
C GLN A 77 -8.37 4.73 3.69
N LYS A 78 -8.69 3.98 4.74
CA LYS A 78 -8.18 4.22 6.08
C LYS A 78 -6.66 4.08 6.15
N LEU A 79 -6.10 3.03 5.54
CA LEU A 79 -4.65 2.80 5.48
C LEU A 79 -3.92 3.99 4.84
N LEU A 80 -4.37 4.40 3.65
CA LEU A 80 -3.74 5.51 2.90
C LEU A 80 -3.95 6.86 3.58
N SER A 81 -5.10 7.08 4.22
CA SER A 81 -5.36 8.31 4.99
C SER A 81 -4.43 8.42 6.19
N ILE A 82 -4.32 7.35 7.00
CA ILE A 82 -3.41 7.34 8.16
C ILE A 82 -1.96 7.51 7.70
N TYR A 83 -1.55 6.86 6.60
CA TYR A 83 -0.22 7.05 6.01
C TYR A 83 0.02 8.49 5.55
N GLY A 84 -0.91 9.08 4.80
CA GLY A 84 -0.81 10.46 4.36
C GLY A 84 -0.70 11.44 5.54
N GLU A 85 -1.48 11.22 6.60
CA GLU A 85 -1.46 12.06 7.81
C GLU A 85 -0.16 11.93 8.62
N LYS A 86 0.42 10.73 8.71
CA LYS A 86 1.58 10.47 9.56
C LYS A 86 2.92 10.67 8.86
N SER A 87 3.01 10.33 7.58
CA SER A 87 4.27 10.22 6.85
C SER A 87 4.49 11.32 5.81
N LEU A 88 3.43 12.01 5.36
CA LEU A 88 3.53 13.05 4.33
C LEU A 88 3.23 14.44 4.89
N THR A 89 3.76 15.47 4.23
CA THR A 89 3.63 16.85 4.68
C THR A 89 2.36 17.51 4.12
N GLY A 90 1.59 18.16 4.99
CA GLY A 90 0.53 19.10 4.63
C GLY A 90 -0.46 18.59 3.56
N ALA A 91 -0.40 19.18 2.37
CA ALA A 91 -1.31 18.88 1.26
C ALA A 91 -1.02 17.54 0.58
N HIS A 92 0.24 17.06 0.61
CA HIS A 92 0.62 15.78 0.01
C HIS A 92 -0.10 14.62 0.72
N GLY A 93 -0.17 14.67 2.05
CA GLY A 93 -0.90 13.68 2.85
C GLY A 93 -2.38 13.64 2.54
N LYS A 94 -3.04 14.80 2.53
CA LYS A 94 -4.49 14.90 2.27
C LYS A 94 -4.89 14.47 0.86
N ASN A 95 -4.00 14.66 -0.11
CA ASN A 95 -4.28 14.42 -1.52
C ASN A 95 -3.71 13.10 -2.05
N LEU A 96 -3.03 12.29 -1.21
CA LEU A 96 -2.37 11.06 -1.65
C LEU A 96 -3.35 10.11 -2.36
N MET A 97 -4.46 9.76 -1.73
CA MET A 97 -5.47 8.87 -2.29
C MET A 97 -5.98 9.40 -3.63
N THR A 98 -6.38 10.68 -3.66
CA THR A 98 -6.90 11.35 -4.86
C THR A 98 -5.89 11.32 -6.00
N LYS A 99 -4.62 11.61 -5.71
CA LYS A 99 -3.53 11.58 -6.70
C LYS A 99 -3.35 10.18 -7.29
N LEU A 100 -3.24 9.16 -6.44
CA LEU A 100 -3.06 7.77 -6.90
C LEU A 100 -4.24 7.30 -7.77
N MET A 101 -5.46 7.70 -7.42
CA MET A 101 -6.66 7.40 -8.21
C MET A 101 -6.63 8.09 -9.58
N LEU A 102 -6.32 9.40 -9.63
CA LEU A 102 -6.25 10.18 -10.88
C LEU A 102 -5.15 9.67 -11.83
N GLU A 103 -4.05 9.16 -11.27
CA GLU A 103 -2.94 8.59 -12.02
C GLU A 103 -3.15 7.12 -12.40
N ASN A 104 -4.29 6.52 -12.05
CA ASN A 104 -4.57 5.08 -12.21
C ASN A 104 -3.54 4.16 -11.53
N ARG A 105 -2.94 4.66 -10.44
CA ARG A 105 -1.90 3.99 -9.64
C ARG A 105 -2.45 3.31 -8.39
N LEU A 106 -3.75 3.37 -8.14
CA LEU A 106 -4.43 2.57 -7.14
C LEU A 106 -5.49 1.69 -7.80
N GLN A 107 -5.35 0.38 -7.65
CA GLN A 107 -6.25 -0.61 -8.23
C GLN A 107 -6.75 -1.55 -7.14
N ILE A 108 -8.05 -1.85 -7.15
CA ILE A 108 -8.67 -2.81 -6.25
C ILE A 108 -9.31 -3.88 -7.13
N LYS A 109 -8.89 -5.13 -6.97
CA LYS A 109 -9.26 -6.24 -7.86
C LYS A 109 -9.79 -7.43 -7.07
N HIS A 110 -10.86 -8.03 -7.57
CA HIS A 110 -11.31 -9.31 -7.04
C HIS A 110 -10.36 -10.43 -7.50
N LEU A 111 -9.90 -11.27 -6.58
CA LEU A 111 -9.10 -12.44 -6.88
C LEU A 111 -10.02 -13.57 -7.32
N LYS A 112 -9.97 -13.96 -8.60
CA LYS A 112 -10.71 -15.12 -9.11
C LYS A 112 -9.80 -16.34 -9.06
N SER A 113 -10.33 -17.51 -8.67
CA SER A 113 -9.58 -18.78 -8.54
C SER A 113 -8.83 -19.26 -9.79
N ASN A 114 -9.00 -18.60 -10.95
CA ASN A 114 -8.42 -18.97 -12.24
C ASN A 114 -7.24 -18.08 -12.70
N GLU A 115 -6.71 -17.16 -11.87
CA GLU A 115 -5.63 -16.24 -12.26
C GLU A 115 -4.25 -16.53 -11.63
N PHE A 116 -3.98 -17.79 -11.27
CA PHE A 116 -2.64 -18.24 -10.85
C PHE A 116 -1.95 -19.10 -11.92
#